data_AF-A0A6G3U2Q6-F1
#
_entry.id   AF-A0A6G3U2Q6-F1
#
_cell.length_a   1.000
_cell.length_b   1.000
_cell.length_c   1.000
_cell.angle_alpha   90.00
_cell.angle_beta   90.00
_cell.angle_gamma   90.00
#
_symmetry.space_group_name_H-M   'P 1'
#
loop_
_entity.id
_entity.type
_entity.pdbx_description
1 polymer ?
#
loop_
_entity_poly.entity_id
_entity_poly.type
_entity_poly.pdbx_seq_one_letter_code
_entity_poly.pdbx_strand_id
1 'polypeptide(L)' 'VGPLPPAGEPEYLAGGPGGGPALMRWPHPDGTGTVAALDHRIPVPRLRRLSRSAA' A
#
# COMPACT_ATOMS: atom_id res chain seq x y z
N VAL A 1 4.07 10.55 -6.97
CA VAL A 1 2.75 10.85 -6.36
C VAL A 1 1.73 10.71 -7.46
N GLY A 2 0.63 10.00 -7.24
CA GLY A 2 -0.43 9.74 -8.22
C GLY A 2 -1.79 9.72 -7.53
N PRO A 3 -2.91 9.69 -8.27
CA PRO A 3 -4.24 9.72 -7.67
C PRO A 3 -4.45 8.50 -6.76
N LEU A 4 -4.85 8.76 -5.52
CA LEU A 4 -5.31 7.77 -4.55
C LEU A 4 -6.80 8.01 -4.29
N PRO A 5 -7.56 6.97 -3.94
CA PRO A 5 -7.16 5.56 -3.93
C PRO A 5 -7.26 4.91 -5.32
N PRO A 6 -6.45 3.87 -5.62
CA PRO A 6 -6.72 2.94 -6.71
C PRO A 6 -8.11 2.31 -6.54
N ALA A 7 -8.70 1.82 -7.63
CA ALA A 7 -10.00 1.15 -7.56
C ALA A 7 -9.94 -0.10 -6.64
N GLY A 8 -10.95 -0.25 -5.77
CA GLY A 8 -11.10 -1.40 -4.86
C GLY A 8 -10.64 -1.14 -3.43
N GLU A 9 -10.88 -2.13 -2.56
CA GLU A 9 -10.40 -2.13 -1.17
C GLU A 9 -8.94 -2.58 -1.10
N PRO A 10 -8.11 -1.95 -0.25
CA PRO A 10 -6.75 -2.39 -0.03
C PRO A 10 -6.68 -3.65 0.86
N GLU A 11 -5.60 -4.39 0.68
CA GLU A 11 -5.03 -5.26 1.69
C GLU A 11 -4.29 -4.42 2.74
N TYR A 12 -4.57 -4.63 4.03
CA TYR A 12 -3.84 -4.02 5.12
C TYR A 12 -2.64 -4.89 5.49
N LEU A 13 -1.44 -4.43 5.15
CA LEU A 13 -0.18 -5.08 5.49
C LEU A 13 0.26 -4.77 6.93
N ALA A 14 -0.17 -3.64 7.48
CA ALA A 14 -0.02 -3.25 8.87
C ALA A 14 -1.11 -2.25 9.26
N GLY A 15 -1.54 -2.26 10.53
CA GLY A 15 -2.66 -1.45 11.00
C GLY A 15 -4.00 -1.94 10.47
N GLY A 16 -5.00 -1.06 10.45
CA GLY A 16 -6.35 -1.39 9.98
C GLY A 16 -7.30 -0.19 10.00
N PRO A 17 -8.55 -0.38 9.55
CA PRO A 17 -9.60 0.61 9.67
C PRO A 17 -9.78 1.01 11.14
N GLY A 18 -9.92 2.31 11.41
CA GLY A 18 -10.04 2.82 12.78
C GLY A 18 -9.19 4.05 13.10
N GLY A 19 -8.57 4.68 12.10
CA GLY A 19 -7.89 5.97 12.25
C GLY A 19 -6.47 5.91 12.82
N GLY A 20 -5.92 4.71 12.97
CA GLY A 20 -4.51 4.52 13.30
C GLY A 20 -3.60 4.50 12.06
N PRO A 21 -2.27 4.50 12.27
CA PRO A 21 -1.30 4.30 11.19
C PRO A 21 -1.59 3.01 10.42
N ALA A 22 -1.50 3.08 9.09
CA ALA A 22 -1.82 1.96 8.22
C ALA A 22 -0.87 1.85 7.04
N LEU A 23 -0.53 0.60 6.68
CA LEU A 23 0.16 0.25 5.46
C LEU A 23 -0.78 -0.55 4.57
N MET A 24 -1.11 0.01 3.42
CA MET A 24 -2.14 -0.52 2.52
C MET A 24 -1.53 -0.88 1.16
N ARG A 25 -2.05 -1.94 0.56
CA ARG A 25 -1.67 -2.40 -0.78
C ARG A 25 -2.90 -2.73 -1.62
N TRP A 26 -2.95 -2.20 -2.83
CA TRP A 26 -3.92 -2.58 -3.85
C TRP A 26 -3.22 -3.50 -4.86
N PRO A 27 -3.51 -4.81 -4.88
CA PRO A 27 -2.91 -5.73 -5.82
C PRO A 27 -3.40 -5.46 -7.25
N HIS A 28 -2.49 -5.60 -8.21
CA HIS A 28 -2.78 -5.54 -9.64
C HIS A 28 -2.74 -6.95 -10.24
N PRO A 29 -3.46 -7.22 -11.35
CA PRO A 29 -3.47 -8.53 -11.99
C PRO A 29 -2.10 -9.04 -12.47
N ASP A 30 -1.14 -8.12 -12.68
CA ASP A 30 0.23 -8.44 -13.11
C ASP A 30 1.18 -8.83 -11.95
N GLY A 31 0.65 -8.99 -10.74
CA GLY A 31 1.44 -9.31 -9.54
C GLY A 31 2.16 -8.10 -8.94
N THR A 32 1.98 -6.90 -9.49
CA THR A 32 2.42 -5.66 -8.84
C THR A 32 1.31 -5.13 -7.93
N GLY A 33 1.52 -3.96 -7.31
CA GLY A 33 0.50 -3.31 -6.53
C GLY A 33 0.82 -1.86 -6.22
N THR A 34 -0.20 -1.05 -5.97
CA THR A 34 -0.03 0.29 -5.42
C THR A 34 0.08 0.19 -3.90
N VAL A 35 1.05 0.88 -3.29
CA VAL A 35 1.26 0.87 -1.84
C VAL A 35 1.16 2.27 -1.28
N ALA A 36 0.40 2.44 -0.19
CA ALA A 36 0.28 3.69 0.54
C ALA A 36 0.58 3.47 2.03
N ALA A 37 1.33 4.42 2.61
CA ALA A 37 1.62 4.45 4.03
C ALA A 37 0.94 5.69 4.62
N LEU A 38 -0.06 5.48 5.46
CA LEU A 38 -0.79 6.51 6.18
C LEU A 38 -0.21 6.64 7.59
N ASP A 39 0.15 7.85 7.99
CA ASP A 39 0.75 8.18 9.30
C ASP A 39 2.01 7.37 9.65
N HIS A 40 2.72 6.90 8.62
CA HIS A 40 3.99 6.21 8.75
C HIS A 40 5.10 6.91 7.97
N ARG A 41 6.31 6.94 8.56
CA ARG A 41 7.54 7.29 7.83
C ARG A 41 8.23 6.03 7.32
N ILE A 42 7.81 5.57 6.14
CA ILE A 42 8.48 4.46 5.45
C ILE A 42 9.35 5.03 4.31
N PRO A 43 10.63 4.65 4.21
CA PRO A 43 11.47 5.06 3.10
C PRO A 43 10.86 4.65 1.76
N VAL A 44 10.86 5.57 0.79
CA VAL A 44 10.32 5.32 -0.57
C VAL A 44 10.91 4.05 -1.22
N PRO A 45 12.21 3.72 -1.10
CA PRO A 45 12.74 2.48 -1.66
C PRO A 45 12.10 1.22 -1.08
N ARG A 46 11.65 1.26 0.18
CA ARG A 46 10.95 0.15 0.82
C ARG A 46 9.53 0.02 0.28
N LEU A 47 8.80 1.12 0.09
CA LEU A 47 7.49 1.11 -0.56
C LEU A 47 7.56 0.56 -1.99
N ARG A 48 8.58 0.96 -2.76
CA ARG A 48 8.84 0.42 -4.11
C ARG A 48 9.17 -1.07 -4.14
N ARG A 49 9.64 -1.65 -3.04
CA ARG A 49 9.88 -3.09 -2.95
C ARG A 49 8.57 -3.83 -2.68
N LEU A 50 7.76 -3.32 -1.77
CA LEU A 50 6.42 -3.85 -1.47
C LEU A 50 5.49 -3.78 -2.67
N SER A 51 5.58 -2.72 -3.48
CA SER A 51 4.78 -2.58 -4.71
C SER A 51 5.10 -3.62 -5.79
N ARG A 52 6.28 -4.25 -5.73
CA ARG A 52 6.74 -5.25 -6.72
C ARG A 52 6.61 -6.69 -6.24
N SER A 53 6.21 -6.89 -4.99
CA SER A 53 6.10 -8.19 -4.35
C SER A 53 4.62 -8.49 -4.09
N ALA A 54 3.90 -9.00 -5.09
CA ALA A 54 2.81 -9.93 -4.77
C ALA A 54 3.45 -11.29 -4.49
N ALA A 55 3.06 -11.91 -3.39
CA ALA A 55 3.11 -13.37 -3.29
C ALA A 55 2.09 -13.96 -4.28
#